data_AF-A0A8C8YBE7-F1
#
_entry.id   AF-A0A8C8YBE7-F1
#
_cell.length_a   1.000
_cell.length_b   1.000
_cell.length_c   1.000
_cell.angle_alpha   90.00
_cell.angle_beta   90.00
_cell.angle_gamma   90.00
#
_symmetry.space_group_name_H-M   'P 1'
#
loop_
_entity.id
_entity.type
_entity.pdbx_description
1 polymer ?
#
loop_
_entity_poly.entity_id
_entity_poly.type
_entity_poly.pdbx_seq_one_letter_code
_entity_poly.pdbx_strand_id
1 'polypeptide(L)'
;MPRGRRGGRVSALEGGPEEEPEAAAGQILLRGIFEIGRSSCDVVLSERALRWRPIQPERPAGDSKYDVLCKEEFIELKDIFSVKLKRRYSVKQQGSGTLLGITLFICLKKEQNKLKDSTLDLINLSEDHCDVWFKQFKKILAGFANRPKSLKIILNPQSHKKEATQVYYEKVEPLLRTAGIKTDVTITEYEGHALSLLKECELQEFDG
;
A
#
# COMPACT_ATOMS: atom_id res chain seq x y z
N MET A 1 -6.74 7.43 64.87
CA MET A 1 -8.16 7.80 65.12
C MET A 1 -8.15 9.16 65.78
N PRO A 2 -9.00 10.17 65.46
CA PRO A 2 -10.17 10.22 64.55
C PRO A 2 -9.89 11.09 63.29
N ARG A 3 -10.38 10.78 62.08
CA ARG A 3 -11.74 10.95 61.53
C ARG A 3 -12.24 12.41 61.51
N GLY A 4 -11.84 13.14 60.46
CA GLY A 4 -12.60 14.27 59.91
C GLY A 4 -13.27 13.85 58.60
N ARG A 5 -14.59 14.00 58.51
CA ARG A 5 -15.44 13.66 57.35
C ARG A 5 -16.27 14.89 57.00
N ARG A 6 -16.60 15.03 55.70
CA ARG A 6 -17.50 16.00 55.02
C ARG A 6 -16.77 17.25 54.52
N GLY A 7 -16.93 17.68 53.26
CA GLY A 7 -17.78 17.17 52.19
C GLY A 7 -17.66 18.07 50.96
N GLY A 8 -17.98 17.50 49.79
CA GLY A 8 -18.60 18.19 48.65
C GLY A 8 -17.82 19.32 47.98
N ARG A 9 -17.26 19.03 46.81
CA ARG A 9 -17.62 19.81 45.62
C ARG A 9 -17.44 18.97 44.36
N VAL A 10 -18.59 18.64 43.76
CA VAL A 10 -18.70 18.21 42.37
C VAL A 10 -18.02 19.26 41.48
N SER A 11 -17.13 18.82 40.60
CA SER A 11 -16.80 19.57 39.38
C SER A 11 -17.14 18.64 38.23
N ALA A 12 -18.33 18.90 37.68
CA ALA A 12 -18.69 18.51 36.35
C ALA A 12 -17.95 19.40 35.35
N LEU A 13 -17.92 18.94 34.10
CA LEU A 13 -17.51 19.67 32.88
C LEU A 13 -15.97 19.67 32.71
N GLU A 14 -15.39 19.27 31.58
CA GLU A 14 -15.89 19.25 30.21
C GLU A 14 -15.34 18.03 29.47
N GLY A 15 -16.21 17.38 28.69
CA GLY A 15 -15.77 16.46 27.65
C GLY A 15 -15.00 17.26 26.62
N GLY A 16 -13.70 16.96 26.49
CA GLY A 16 -12.96 17.36 25.30
C GLY A 16 -13.62 16.71 24.09
N PRO A 17 -13.74 17.42 22.95
CA PRO A 17 -14.15 16.76 21.74
C PRO A 17 -13.11 15.68 21.44
N GLU A 18 -13.55 14.43 21.43
CA GLU A 18 -12.86 13.38 20.70
C GLU A 18 -12.80 13.88 19.26
N GLU A 19 -11.65 14.46 18.88
CA GLU A 19 -11.36 14.80 17.51
C GLU A 19 -11.39 13.50 16.71
N GLU A 20 -12.55 13.19 16.15
CA GLU A 20 -12.66 12.28 15.02
C GLU A 20 -11.66 12.72 13.94
N PRO A 21 -11.01 11.79 13.22
CA PRO A 21 -10.05 12.10 12.18
C PRO A 21 -10.75 12.59 10.90
N GLU A 22 -11.67 13.55 11.02
CA GLU A 22 -12.50 14.07 9.93
C GLU A 22 -11.71 15.05 9.03
N ALA A 23 -10.58 15.58 9.50
CA ALA A 23 -9.76 16.56 8.77
C ALA A 23 -8.91 15.98 7.61
N ALA A 24 -8.94 14.67 7.37
CA ALA A 24 -8.19 14.00 6.30
C ALA A 24 -9.09 13.36 5.22
N ALA A 25 -10.37 13.72 5.16
CA ALA A 25 -11.27 13.26 4.09
C ALA A 25 -11.07 14.11 2.82
N GLY A 26 -9.98 13.83 2.08
CA GLY A 26 -9.84 14.33 0.71
C GLY A 26 -11.03 13.89 -0.17
N GLN A 27 -11.28 14.61 -1.27
CA GLN A 27 -12.41 14.34 -2.17
C GLN A 27 -12.50 12.85 -2.53
N ILE A 28 -13.70 12.27 -2.37
CA ILE A 28 -13.97 10.88 -2.74
C ILE A 28 -13.94 10.79 -4.27
N LEU A 29 -13.06 9.93 -4.77
CA LEU A 29 -12.89 9.70 -6.20
C LEU A 29 -13.75 8.53 -6.68
N LEU A 30 -13.75 7.43 -5.95
CA LEU A 30 -14.53 6.24 -6.26
C LEU A 30 -15.05 5.60 -4.97
N ARG A 31 -16.21 4.96 -5.07
CA ARG A 31 -16.77 4.10 -4.04
C ARG A 31 -17.33 2.83 -4.69
N GLY A 32 -17.09 1.69 -4.05
CA GLY A 32 -17.38 0.40 -4.65
C GLY A 32 -17.29 -0.72 -3.63
N ILE A 33 -17.91 -1.84 -3.96
CA ILE A 33 -17.94 -3.03 -3.11
C ILE A 33 -16.92 -4.02 -3.64
N PHE A 34 -16.02 -4.44 -2.77
CA PHE A 34 -15.03 -5.47 -3.07
C PHE A 34 -15.03 -6.52 -1.96
N GLU A 35 -14.75 -7.76 -2.34
CA GLU A 35 -14.40 -8.78 -1.35
C GLU A 35 -12.92 -8.62 -1.00
N ILE A 36 -12.63 -8.44 0.27
CA ILE A 36 -11.28 -8.34 0.81
C ILE A 36 -11.11 -9.48 1.81
N GLY A 37 -10.18 -10.39 1.53
CA GLY A 37 -9.98 -11.59 2.35
C GLY A 37 -11.16 -12.57 2.24
N ARG A 38 -12.14 -12.46 3.15
CA ARG A 38 -13.36 -13.28 3.18
C ARG A 38 -14.63 -12.48 3.47
N SER A 39 -14.55 -11.16 3.40
CA SER A 39 -15.64 -10.26 3.77
C SER A 39 -15.89 -9.26 2.64
N SER A 40 -17.17 -9.02 2.36
CA SER A 40 -17.56 -7.93 1.46
C SER A 40 -17.38 -6.61 2.20
N CYS A 41 -16.58 -5.73 1.61
CA CYS A 41 -16.22 -4.44 2.18
C CYS A 41 -16.73 -3.31 1.28
N ASP A 42 -17.21 -2.24 1.93
CA ASP A 42 -17.48 -0.95 1.31
C ASP A 42 -16.15 -0.21 1.23
N VAL A 43 -15.63 -0.04 0.01
CA VAL A 43 -14.31 0.52 -0.27
C VAL A 43 -14.46 1.93 -0.83
N VAL A 44 -13.75 2.88 -0.24
CA VAL A 44 -13.75 4.29 -0.60
C VAL A 44 -12.34 4.70 -0.98
N LEU A 45 -12.18 5.13 -2.24
CA LEU A 45 -10.93 5.70 -2.74
C LEU A 45 -11.01 7.23 -2.68
N SER A 46 -10.11 7.83 -1.92
CA SER A 46 -9.88 9.28 -1.90
C SER A 46 -8.56 9.62 -2.62
N GLU A 47 -8.24 10.91 -2.75
CA GLU A 47 -6.96 11.35 -3.34
C GLU A 47 -5.71 10.91 -2.58
N ARG A 48 -5.83 10.66 -1.28
CA ARG A 48 -4.67 10.40 -0.40
C ARG A 48 -4.68 9.00 0.23
N ALA A 49 -5.86 8.41 0.38
CA ALA A 49 -6.00 7.13 1.05
C ALA A 49 -7.09 6.26 0.42
N LEU A 50 -6.92 4.96 0.55
CA LEU A 50 -7.94 3.95 0.32
C LEU A 50 -8.44 3.46 1.68
N ARG A 51 -9.74 3.59 1.92
CA ARG A 51 -10.40 3.14 3.17
C ARG A 51 -11.37 2.02 2.85
N TRP A 52 -11.51 1.07 3.74
CA TRP A 52 -12.53 0.03 3.62
C TRP A 52 -13.07 -0.40 4.96
N ARG A 53 -14.35 -0.78 4.95
CA ARG A 53 -15.04 -1.31 6.12
C ARG A 53 -15.87 -2.52 5.74
N PRO A 54 -15.90 -3.58 6.56
CA PRO A 54 -16.78 -4.71 6.32
C PRO A 54 -18.25 -4.28 6.29
N ILE A 55 -19.01 -4.77 5.31
CA ILE A 55 -20.44 -4.55 5.23
C ILE A 55 -21.11 -5.51 6.22
N GLN A 56 -21.82 -4.97 7.20
CA GLN A 56 -22.65 -5.78 8.08
C GLN A 56 -23.97 -6.12 7.37
N PRO A 57 -24.39 -7.39 7.32
CA PRO A 57 -25.75 -7.70 6.90
C PRO A 57 -26.74 -7.12 7.92
N GLU A 58 -27.80 -6.45 7.46
CA GLU A 58 -28.92 -6.04 8.31
C GLU A 58 -29.46 -7.29 9.03
N ARG A 59 -29.28 -7.35 10.35
CA ARG A 59 -29.88 -8.40 11.18
C ARG A 59 -31.19 -7.89 11.76
N PRO A 60 -32.24 -8.72 11.83
CA PRO A 60 -33.47 -8.36 12.53
C PRO A 60 -33.16 -8.00 14.00
N ALA A 61 -33.77 -6.91 14.48
CA ALA A 61 -33.52 -6.32 15.79
C ALA A 61 -33.62 -7.36 16.92
N GLY A 62 -32.52 -7.60 17.66
CA GLY A 62 -32.61 -8.51 18.81
C GLY A 62 -31.36 -8.81 19.63
N ASP A 63 -30.14 -8.77 19.08
CA ASP A 63 -28.96 -9.27 19.81
C ASP A 63 -27.90 -8.20 20.06
N SER A 64 -28.06 -7.45 21.15
CA SER A 64 -27.14 -6.43 21.66
C SER A 64 -25.91 -7.03 22.39
N LYS A 65 -25.25 -8.04 21.81
CA LYS A 65 -24.11 -8.70 22.49
C LYS A 65 -22.83 -8.94 21.69
N TYR A 66 -22.76 -8.44 20.46
CA TYR A 66 -21.50 -8.37 19.73
C TYR A 66 -21.46 -7.08 18.92
N ASP A 67 -21.18 -5.97 19.61
CA ASP A 67 -20.68 -4.76 18.95
C ASP A 67 -19.26 -5.07 18.46
N VAL A 68 -19.17 -5.88 17.41
CA VAL A 68 -17.90 -6.22 16.78
C VAL A 68 -17.45 -4.95 16.09
N LEU A 69 -16.59 -4.21 16.78
CA LEU A 69 -15.77 -3.11 16.29
C LEU A 69 -15.54 -3.25 14.79
N CYS A 70 -16.36 -2.60 13.98
CA CYS A 70 -16.12 -2.43 12.55
C CYS A 70 -14.93 -1.48 12.44
N LYS A 71 -13.73 -2.02 12.65
CA LYS A 71 -12.49 -1.29 12.48
C LYS A 71 -12.42 -0.95 10.99
N GLU A 72 -12.62 0.33 10.70
CA GLU A 72 -12.28 0.86 9.40
C GLU A 72 -10.77 0.70 9.22
N GLU A 73 -10.39 -0.01 8.17
CA GLU A 73 -9.00 -0.14 7.78
C GLU A 73 -8.70 0.88 6.68
N PHE A 74 -7.50 1.42 6.70
CA PHE A 74 -7.06 2.36 5.68
C PHE A 74 -5.61 2.13 5.30
N ILE A 75 -5.28 2.60 4.11
CA ILE A 75 -3.92 2.67 3.61
C ILE A 75 -3.71 3.98 2.86
N GLU A 76 -2.55 4.61 3.06
CA GLU A 76 -2.18 5.79 2.30
C GLU A 76 -1.72 5.39 0.90
N LEU A 77 -2.15 6.14 -0.12
CA LEU A 77 -1.81 5.82 -1.52
C LEU A 77 -0.31 5.95 -1.82
N LYS A 78 0.42 6.69 -0.99
CA LYS A 78 1.88 6.81 -1.05
C LYS A 78 2.60 5.48 -0.76
N ASP A 79 1.98 4.60 0.02
CA ASP A 79 2.55 3.30 0.39
C ASP A 79 2.28 2.24 -0.70
N ILE A 80 1.42 2.54 -1.66
CA ILE A 80 1.13 1.68 -2.81
C ILE A 80 2.16 1.93 -3.90
N PHE A 81 3.06 0.97 -4.11
CA PHE A 81 4.06 1.09 -5.16
C PHE A 81 3.60 0.47 -6.49
N SER A 82 2.58 -0.39 -6.52
CA SER A 82 2.05 -0.89 -7.80
C SER A 82 0.61 -1.36 -7.71
N VAL A 83 -0.02 -1.47 -8.87
CA VAL A 83 -1.36 -2.01 -9.06
C VAL A 83 -1.38 -2.92 -10.28
N LYS A 84 -2.01 -4.09 -10.16
CA LYS A 84 -2.21 -5.07 -11.24
C LYS A 84 -3.63 -5.61 -11.22
N LEU A 85 -4.13 -6.00 -12.39
CA LEU A 85 -5.35 -6.79 -12.51
C LEU A 85 -5.04 -8.25 -12.17
N LYS A 86 -5.82 -8.84 -11.26
CA LYS A 86 -5.71 -10.23 -10.85
C LYS A 86 -6.55 -11.09 -11.79
N ARG A 87 -5.91 -11.95 -12.58
CA ARG A 87 -6.59 -12.86 -13.53
C ARG A 87 -6.28 -14.32 -13.20
N ARG A 88 -7.28 -15.19 -13.38
CA ARG A 88 -7.13 -16.64 -13.29
C ARG A 88 -6.99 -17.21 -14.69
N TYR A 89 -5.85 -17.85 -14.96
CA TYR A 89 -5.64 -18.59 -16.20
C TYR A 89 -6.07 -20.04 -16.00
N SER A 90 -6.98 -20.51 -16.86
CA SER A 90 -7.27 -21.93 -17.00
C SER A 90 -6.38 -22.49 -18.09
N VAL A 91 -5.71 -23.62 -17.80
CA VAL A 91 -4.81 -24.34 -18.73
C VAL A 91 -5.50 -24.67 -20.07
N LYS A 92 -6.84 -24.66 -20.11
CA LYS A 92 -7.65 -25.04 -21.29
C LYS A 92 -8.09 -23.86 -22.19
N GLN A 93 -7.84 -22.60 -21.83
CA GLN A 93 -8.30 -21.46 -22.64
C GLN A 93 -7.12 -20.60 -23.10
N GLN A 94 -6.97 -20.43 -24.42
CA GLN A 94 -5.96 -19.55 -25.06
C GLN A 94 -6.30 -18.04 -24.97
N GLY A 95 -7.30 -17.65 -24.16
CA GLY A 95 -7.74 -16.26 -23.99
C GLY A 95 -7.14 -15.57 -22.75
N SER A 96 -7.36 -14.26 -22.63
CA SER A 96 -7.11 -13.51 -21.39
C SER A 96 -7.95 -14.11 -20.27
N GLY A 97 -7.32 -14.74 -19.27
CA GLY A 97 -8.02 -15.44 -18.19
C GLY A 97 -9.06 -14.58 -17.45
N THR A 98 -9.99 -15.23 -16.74
CA THR A 98 -11.09 -14.59 -16.01
C THR A 98 -10.55 -13.59 -14.99
N LEU A 99 -11.04 -12.35 -15.03
CA LEU A 99 -10.69 -11.35 -14.04
C LEU A 99 -11.29 -11.70 -12.68
N LEU A 100 -10.45 -11.68 -11.66
CA LEU A 100 -10.83 -11.90 -10.26
C LEU A 100 -10.89 -10.59 -9.46
N GLY A 101 -10.19 -9.55 -9.90
CA GLY A 101 -10.15 -8.28 -9.19
C GLY A 101 -8.87 -7.48 -9.43
N ILE A 102 -8.48 -6.69 -8.44
CA ILE A 102 -7.31 -5.82 -8.45
C ILE A 102 -6.39 -6.22 -7.29
N THR A 103 -5.09 -6.33 -7.55
CA THR A 103 -4.06 -6.48 -6.52
C THR A 103 -3.27 -5.19 -6.38
N LEU A 104 -3.25 -4.64 -5.17
CA LEU A 104 -2.38 -3.53 -4.78
C LEU A 104 -1.13 -4.09 -4.13
N PHE A 105 0.03 -3.59 -4.55
CA PHE A 105 1.32 -3.90 -3.96
C PHE A 105 1.77 -2.75 -3.08
N ILE A 106 2.07 -3.08 -1.84
CA ILE A 106 2.22 -2.14 -0.74
C ILE A 106 3.60 -2.33 -0.11
N CYS A 107 4.27 -1.23 0.19
CA CYS A 107 5.52 -1.24 0.92
C CYS A 107 5.35 -0.43 2.21
N LEU A 108 5.43 -1.12 3.36
CA LEU A 108 5.31 -0.47 4.67
C LEU A 108 6.67 -0.40 5.35
N LYS A 109 6.99 0.75 5.95
CA LYS A 109 8.17 0.90 6.80
C LYS A 109 7.89 0.28 8.18
N LYS A 110 8.61 -0.78 8.54
CA LYS A 110 8.41 -1.47 9.84
C LYS A 110 9.33 -0.93 10.92
N GLU A 111 10.64 -0.83 10.61
CA GLU A 111 11.69 -0.38 11.52
C GLU A 111 12.64 0.55 10.76
N GLN A 112 13.65 1.13 11.44
CA GLN A 112 14.72 1.86 10.78
C GLN A 112 15.42 0.94 9.77
N ASN A 113 15.40 1.33 8.49
CA ASN A 113 15.96 0.58 7.34
C ASN A 113 15.31 -0.79 7.02
N LYS A 114 14.09 -1.07 7.50
CA LYS A 114 13.35 -2.28 7.10
C LYS A 114 12.02 -1.95 6.42
N LEU A 115 11.87 -2.49 5.23
CA LEU A 115 10.66 -2.42 4.42
C LEU A 115 9.95 -3.78 4.43
N LYS A 116 8.62 -3.75 4.55
CA LYS A 116 7.76 -4.93 4.45
C LYS A 116 6.95 -4.83 3.16
N ASP A 117 7.17 -5.77 2.27
CA ASP A 117 6.30 -6.00 1.11
C ASP A 117 4.99 -6.67 1.57
N SER A 118 3.86 -6.20 1.06
CA SER A 118 2.53 -6.70 1.37
C SER A 118 1.61 -6.50 0.18
N THR A 119 0.60 -7.36 0.01
CA THR A 119 -0.37 -7.25 -1.06
C THR A 119 -1.78 -7.15 -0.50
N LEU A 120 -2.61 -6.31 -1.11
CA LEU A 120 -4.04 -6.19 -0.82
C LEU A 120 -4.82 -6.55 -2.08
N ASP A 121 -5.67 -7.58 -1.98
CA ASP A 121 -6.53 -8.01 -3.07
C ASP A 121 -7.94 -7.43 -2.89
N LEU A 122 -8.36 -6.62 -3.84
CA LEU A 122 -9.72 -6.13 -4.01
C LEU A 122 -10.44 -7.02 -5.03
N ILE A 123 -11.21 -7.99 -4.55
CA ILE A 123 -11.84 -9.00 -5.41
C ILE A 123 -13.20 -8.48 -5.88
N ASN A 124 -13.39 -8.46 -7.20
CA ASN A 124 -14.66 -8.15 -7.86
C ASN A 124 -14.66 -8.79 -9.26
N LEU A 125 -15.75 -9.45 -9.63
CA LEU A 125 -15.87 -10.19 -10.90
C LEU A 125 -16.27 -9.29 -12.08
N SER A 126 -16.74 -8.06 -11.83
CA SER A 126 -17.08 -7.11 -12.87
C SER A 126 -15.81 -6.53 -13.50
N GLU A 127 -15.59 -6.83 -14.78
CA GLU A 127 -14.44 -6.31 -15.53
C GLU A 127 -14.47 -4.79 -15.64
N ASP A 128 -15.61 -4.21 -16.03
CA ASP A 128 -15.78 -2.76 -16.14
C ASP A 128 -15.50 -2.05 -14.81
N HIS A 129 -16.00 -2.60 -13.69
CA HIS A 129 -15.76 -2.03 -12.38
C HIS A 129 -14.28 -2.06 -12.03
N CYS A 130 -13.62 -3.20 -12.22
CA CYS A 130 -12.20 -3.34 -11.95
C CYS A 130 -11.35 -2.44 -12.87
N ASP A 131 -11.73 -2.28 -14.13
CA ASP A 131 -10.99 -1.46 -15.08
C ASP A 131 -11.07 0.03 -14.74
N VAL A 132 -12.24 0.52 -14.31
CA VAL A 132 -12.39 1.91 -13.83
C VAL A 132 -11.49 2.17 -12.63
N TRP A 133 -11.52 1.28 -11.63
CA TRP A 133 -10.69 1.40 -10.43
C TRP A 133 -9.20 1.27 -10.75
N PHE A 134 -8.82 0.32 -11.61
CA PHE A 134 -7.45 0.11 -12.04
C PHE A 134 -6.88 1.35 -12.75
N LYS A 135 -7.63 1.93 -13.70
CA LYS A 135 -7.25 3.18 -14.39
C LYS A 135 -7.11 4.33 -13.40
N GLN A 136 -8.01 4.43 -12.44
CA GLN A 136 -7.95 5.48 -11.42
C GLN A 136 -6.72 5.33 -10.52
N PHE A 137 -6.41 4.13 -10.04
CA PHE A 137 -5.18 3.89 -9.29
C PHE A 137 -3.94 4.24 -10.12
N LYS A 138 -3.86 3.79 -11.39
CA LYS A 138 -2.75 4.13 -12.28
C LYS A 138 -2.60 5.65 -12.45
N LYS A 139 -3.70 6.39 -12.59
CA LYS A 139 -3.70 7.84 -12.70
C LYS A 139 -3.12 8.50 -11.44
N ILE A 140 -3.57 8.08 -10.25
CA ILE A 140 -3.06 8.63 -8.98
C ILE A 140 -1.58 8.30 -8.81
N LEU A 141 -1.19 7.04 -9.06
CA LEU A 141 0.20 6.59 -8.94
C LEU A 141 1.15 7.33 -9.90
N ALA A 142 0.69 7.67 -11.10
CA ALA A 142 1.43 8.45 -12.08
C ALA A 142 1.52 9.95 -11.72
N GLY A 143 0.61 10.44 -10.88
CA GLY A 143 0.58 11.83 -10.41
C GLY A 143 1.60 12.15 -9.30
N PHE A 144 2.25 11.15 -8.72
CA PHE A 144 3.28 11.38 -7.71
C PHE A 144 4.59 11.87 -8.34
N ALA A 145 4.91 13.15 -8.15
CA ALA A 145 6.13 13.77 -8.68
C ALA A 145 7.43 13.14 -8.13
N ASN A 146 7.41 12.68 -6.88
CA ASN A 146 8.58 12.11 -6.20
C ASN A 146 8.81 10.62 -6.53
N ARG A 147 8.08 10.06 -7.49
CA ARG A 147 8.16 8.65 -7.83
C ARG A 147 9.20 8.42 -8.93
N PRO A 148 10.31 7.72 -8.64
CA PRO A 148 11.35 7.47 -9.64
C PRO A 148 10.81 6.60 -10.77
N LYS A 149 11.26 6.87 -11.99
CA LYS A 149 10.97 6.14 -13.23
C LYS A 149 12.19 5.40 -13.75
N SER A 150 13.38 5.93 -13.50
CA SER A 150 14.66 5.37 -13.92
C SER A 150 15.67 5.43 -12.77
N LEU A 151 16.31 4.30 -12.45
CA LEU A 151 17.31 4.20 -11.40
C LEU A 151 18.63 3.63 -11.93
N LYS A 152 19.76 4.21 -11.52
CA LYS A 152 21.10 3.64 -11.76
C LYS A 152 21.53 2.83 -10.55
N ILE A 153 21.71 1.53 -10.73
CA ILE A 153 22.00 0.59 -9.64
C ILE A 153 23.43 0.11 -9.75
N ILE A 154 24.25 0.48 -8.77
CA ILE A 154 25.63 0.02 -8.66
C ILE A 154 25.68 -1.14 -7.66
N LEU A 155 26.04 -2.34 -8.15
CA LEU A 155 26.11 -3.55 -7.35
C LEU A 155 27.54 -3.94 -7.05
N ASN A 156 27.88 -4.06 -5.77
CA ASN A 156 29.15 -4.64 -5.35
C ASN A 156 29.00 -6.14 -5.08
N PRO A 157 29.54 -7.03 -5.95
CA PRO A 157 29.38 -8.47 -5.81
C PRO A 157 30.08 -9.04 -4.59
N GLN A 158 31.04 -8.33 -3.98
CA GLN A 158 31.73 -8.78 -2.77
C GLN A 158 30.97 -8.45 -1.48
N SER A 159 29.90 -7.65 -1.57
CA SER A 159 29.11 -7.25 -0.41
C SER A 159 28.31 -8.41 0.16
N HIS A 160 28.05 -8.36 1.48
CA HIS A 160 27.23 -9.33 2.22
C HIS A 160 27.58 -10.79 1.89
N LYS A 161 28.82 -11.22 2.19
CA LYS A 161 29.29 -12.60 1.94
C LYS A 161 29.13 -13.07 0.48
N LYS A 162 29.23 -12.14 -0.48
CA LYS A 162 29.05 -12.36 -1.92
C LYS A 162 27.63 -12.68 -2.38
N GLU A 163 26.63 -12.40 -1.54
CA GLU A 163 25.21 -12.64 -1.87
C GLU A 163 24.52 -11.41 -2.47
N ALA A 164 25.17 -10.23 -2.49
CA ALA A 164 24.53 -8.98 -2.89
C ALA A 164 23.90 -9.03 -4.29
N THR A 165 24.59 -9.62 -5.26
CA THR A 165 24.08 -9.80 -6.62
C THR A 165 22.85 -10.71 -6.65
N GLN A 166 22.89 -11.83 -5.92
CA GLN A 166 21.77 -12.77 -5.84
C GLN A 166 20.56 -12.11 -5.17
N VAL A 167 20.77 -11.42 -4.05
CA VAL A 167 19.72 -10.68 -3.33
C VAL A 167 19.06 -9.64 -4.24
N TYR A 168 19.85 -8.93 -5.06
CA TYR A 168 19.30 -7.97 -6.00
C TYR A 168 18.32 -8.62 -6.99
N TYR A 169 18.77 -9.65 -7.72
CA TYR A 169 17.94 -10.29 -8.75
C TYR A 169 16.75 -11.06 -8.18
N GLU A 170 16.90 -11.70 -7.01
CA GLU A 170 15.82 -12.49 -6.41
C GLU A 170 14.77 -11.65 -5.67
N LYS A 171 15.18 -10.53 -5.06
CA LYS A 171 14.31 -9.78 -4.14
C LYS A 171 14.05 -8.34 -4.58
N VAL A 172 15.06 -7.63 -5.09
CA VAL A 172 14.95 -6.19 -5.37
C VAL A 172 14.42 -5.93 -6.77
N GLU A 173 15.00 -6.55 -7.80
CA GLU A 173 14.61 -6.38 -9.19
C GLU A 173 13.11 -6.68 -9.43
N PRO A 174 12.51 -7.76 -8.87
CA PRO A 174 11.09 -8.04 -9.07
C PRO A 174 10.17 -6.93 -8.54
N LEU A 175 10.57 -6.25 -7.45
CA LEU A 175 9.81 -5.15 -6.86
C LEU A 175 9.89 -3.91 -7.75
N LEU A 176 11.09 -3.53 -8.19
CA LEU A 176 11.30 -2.38 -9.08
C LEU A 176 10.60 -2.56 -10.42
N ARG A 177 10.72 -3.76 -11.01
CA ARG A 177 10.01 -4.15 -12.23
C ARG A 177 8.49 -4.10 -12.04
N THR A 178 7.99 -4.57 -10.90
CA THR A 178 6.55 -4.49 -10.57
C THR A 178 6.08 -3.05 -10.38
N ALA A 179 6.93 -2.17 -9.84
CA ALA A 179 6.67 -0.74 -9.71
C ALA A 179 6.73 0.02 -11.05
N GLY A 180 7.17 -0.62 -12.13
CA GLY A 180 7.37 0.01 -13.44
C GLY A 180 8.60 0.93 -13.49
N ILE A 181 9.59 0.68 -12.63
CA ILE A 181 10.85 1.43 -12.58
C ILE A 181 11.85 0.76 -13.50
N LYS A 182 12.45 1.54 -14.40
CA LYS A 182 13.57 1.09 -15.23
C LYS A 182 14.84 1.08 -14.40
N THR A 183 15.62 0.02 -14.52
CA THR A 183 16.87 -0.13 -13.78
C THR A 183 18.01 -0.35 -14.76
N ASP A 184 19.07 0.43 -14.60
CA ASP A 184 20.35 0.22 -15.27
C ASP A 184 21.34 -0.30 -14.22
N VAL A 185 21.75 -1.55 -14.37
CA VAL A 185 22.55 -2.26 -13.36
C VAL A 185 23.99 -2.32 -13.81
N THR A 186 24.91 -1.86 -12.98
CA THR A 186 26.35 -1.95 -13.21
C THR A 186 27.02 -2.65 -12.05
N ILE A 187 27.75 -3.73 -12.34
CA ILE A 187 28.46 -4.52 -11.33
C ILE A 187 29.87 -3.93 -11.16
N THR A 188 30.26 -3.62 -9.93
CA THR A 188 31.61 -3.12 -9.65
C THR A 188 32.63 -4.24 -9.66
N GLU A 189 33.86 -3.94 -10.09
CA GLU A 189 34.90 -4.96 -10.31
C GLU A 189 36.07 -4.77 -9.36
N TYR A 190 36.39 -3.51 -9.03
CA TYR A 190 37.50 -3.12 -8.15
C TYR A 190 37.10 -1.98 -7.21
N GLU A 191 37.92 -1.74 -6.19
CA GLU A 191 37.74 -0.64 -5.23
C GLU A 191 37.79 0.72 -5.94
N GLY A 192 36.77 1.55 -5.73
CA GLY A 192 36.67 2.85 -6.41
C GLY A 192 36.05 2.81 -7.81
N HIS A 193 35.70 1.62 -8.36
CA HIS A 193 35.04 1.52 -9.67
C HIS A 193 33.74 2.34 -9.72
N ALA A 194 32.92 2.28 -8.67
CA ALA A 194 31.70 3.07 -8.56
C ALA A 194 31.95 4.58 -8.69
N LEU A 195 33.03 5.09 -8.10
CA LEU A 195 33.39 6.50 -8.15
C LEU A 195 33.82 6.92 -9.58
N SER A 196 34.59 6.07 -10.26
CA SER A 196 34.98 6.31 -11.65
C SER A 196 33.76 6.35 -12.57
N LEU A 197 32.85 5.38 -12.43
CA LEU A 197 31.60 5.33 -13.20
C LEU A 197 30.75 6.59 -12.99
N LEU A 198 30.56 7.02 -11.73
CA LEU A 198 29.76 8.21 -11.42
C LEU A 198 30.38 9.52 -11.95
N LYS A 199 31.68 9.56 -12.24
CA LYS A 199 32.33 10.72 -12.88
C LYS A 199 32.14 10.76 -14.38
N GLU A 200 32.01 9.60 -15.01
CA GLU A 200 31.91 9.46 -16.47
C GLU A 200 30.45 9.34 -16.96
N CYS A 201 29.53 8.90 -16.09
CA CYS A 201 28.13 8.71 -16.45
C CYS A 201 27.31 10.01 -16.41
N GLU A 202 26.42 10.16 -17.39
CA GLU A 202 25.39 11.20 -17.41
C GLU A 202 24.25 10.84 -16.45
N LEU A 203 24.34 11.32 -15.20
CA LEU A 203 23.34 11.02 -14.16
C LEU A 203 22.01 11.77 -14.34
N GLN A 204 21.93 12.72 -15.28
CA GLN A 204 20.73 13.52 -15.52
C GLN A 204 19.55 12.70 -16.06
N GLU A 205 19.82 11.51 -16.62
CA GLU A 205 18.79 10.60 -17.15
C GLU A 205 18.14 9.72 -16.06
N PHE A 206 18.68 9.74 -14.84
CA PHE A 206 18.22 8.90 -13.74
C PHE A 206 17.59 9.75 -12.64
N ASP A 207 16.50 9.25 -12.07
CA ASP A 207 15.80 9.89 -10.95
C ASP A 207 16.47 9.58 -9.60
N GLY A 208 17.42 8.63 -9.57
CA GLY A 208 18.18 8.22 -8.41
C GLY A 208 19.09 7.03 -8.62
#